data_AF-A0A8J8F0M4-F1
#
_entry.id   AF-A0A8J8F0M4-F1
#
_cell.length_a   1.000
_cell.length_b   1.000
_cell.length_c   1.000
_cell.angle_alpha   90.00
_cell.angle_beta   90.00
_cell.angle_gamma   90.00
#
_symmetry.space_group_name_H-M   'P 1'
#
loop_
_entity.id
_entity.type
_entity.pdbx_description
1 polymer ?
#
loop_
_entity_poly.entity_id
_entity_poly.type
_entity_poly.pdbx_seq_one_letter_code
_entity_poly.pdbx_strand_id
1 'polypeptide(L)'
;MSGDRGDGGYSLTEIFAIKFVLADVIIVAALLFAGPLYAVAITALLVVSVFLVWYLTERVGGADEPARESVDPVTELQRRYAAGELSEAEFETKLERLLDADERAERANLETRELSLERDRS
;
A
#
# COMPACT_ATOMS: atom_id res chain seq x y z
N MET A 1 -20.05 26.48 25.06
CA MET A 1 -18.95 25.51 25.08
C MET A 1 -18.66 25.09 23.64
N SER A 2 -17.38 25.13 23.26
CA SER A 2 -16.68 24.30 22.26
C SER A 2 -17.30 24.27 20.85
N GLY A 3 -16.78 24.91 19.80
CA GLY A 3 -15.37 25.09 19.45
C GLY A 3 -14.84 23.87 18.69
N ASP A 4 -15.54 23.47 17.62
CA ASP A 4 -15.08 22.46 16.67
C ASP A 4 -13.90 23.06 15.86
N ARG A 5 -12.72 22.99 16.47
CA ARG A 5 -11.46 23.23 15.77
C ARG A 5 -11.18 21.96 14.98
N GLY A 6 -11.41 22.02 13.67
CA GLY A 6 -10.87 21.06 12.73
C GLY A 6 -9.36 20.94 12.97
N ASP A 7 -8.97 19.86 13.62
CA ASP A 7 -7.59 19.40 13.68
C ASP A 7 -7.25 18.95 12.26
N GLY A 8 -6.80 19.91 11.46
CA GLY A 8 -6.25 19.68 10.13
C GLY A 8 -4.89 19.01 10.24
N GLY A 9 -4.86 17.85 10.88
CA GLY A 9 -3.68 17.00 10.98
C GLY A 9 -3.33 16.54 9.57
N TYR A 10 -2.28 17.13 9.02
CA TYR A 10 -1.70 16.73 7.74
C TYR A 10 -1.58 15.20 7.69
N SER A 11 -2.35 14.58 6.80
CA SER A 11 -2.30 13.13 6.61
C SER A 11 -0.87 12.73 6.25
N LEU A 12 -0.40 11.57 6.70
CA LEU A 12 0.93 11.06 6.32
C LEU A 12 1.12 11.12 4.79
N THR A 13 0.08 10.77 4.05
CA THR A 13 0.04 10.86 2.58
C THR A 13 0.23 12.29 2.07
N GLU A 14 -0.33 13.28 2.76
CA GLU A 14 -0.17 14.70 2.43
C GLU A 14 1.26 15.19 2.70
N ILE A 15 1.87 14.75 3.81
CA ILE A 15 3.29 15.05 4.11
C ILE A 15 4.20 14.40 3.06
N PHE A 16 3.95 13.15 2.68
CA PHE A 16 4.70 12.47 1.62
C PHE A 16 4.51 13.17 0.27
N ALA A 17 3.27 13.53 -0.09
CA ALA A 17 2.97 14.22 -1.33
C ALA A 17 3.65 15.60 -1.40
N ILE A 18 3.58 16.40 -0.33
CA ILE A 18 4.23 17.71 -0.25
C ILE A 18 5.75 17.57 -0.39
N LYS A 19 6.38 16.60 0.31
CA LYS A 19 7.83 16.39 0.21
C LYS A 19 8.24 15.92 -1.18
N PHE A 20 7.42 15.10 -1.84
CA PHE A 20 7.69 14.63 -3.20
C PHE A 20 7.62 15.77 -4.23
N VAL A 21 6.57 16.59 -4.15
CA VAL A 21 6.40 17.77 -5.03
C VAL A 21 7.52 18.79 -4.78
N LEU A 22 7.88 19.03 -3.52
CA LEU A 22 8.96 19.96 -3.19
C LEU A 22 10.32 19.48 -3.70
N ALA A 23 10.62 18.19 -3.57
CA ALA A 23 11.85 17.60 -4.11
C ALA A 23 11.90 17.74 -5.64
N ASP A 24 10.79 17.47 -6.33
CA ASP A 24 10.70 17.57 -7.79
C ASP A 24 10.94 19.01 -8.27
N VAL A 25 10.33 20.00 -7.62
CA VAL A 25 10.55 21.43 -7.92
C VAL A 25 12.01 21.84 -7.74
N ILE A 26 12.67 21.38 -6.67
CA ILE A 26 14.09 21.67 -6.41
C ILE A 26 14.97 21.01 -7.49
N ILE A 27 14.66 19.78 -7.88
CA ILE A 27 15.40 19.05 -8.91
C ILE A 27 15.25 19.75 -10.26
N VAL A 28 14.03 20.12 -10.66
CA VAL A 28 13.77 20.88 -11.89
C VAL A 28 14.48 22.24 -11.87
N ALA A 29 14.46 22.96 -10.75
CA ALA A 29 15.17 24.23 -10.63
C ALA A 29 16.69 24.06 -10.76
N ALA A 30 17.27 23.05 -10.12
CA ALA A 30 18.70 22.73 -10.24
C ALA A 30 19.07 22.33 -11.68
N LEU A 31 18.18 21.59 -12.35
CA LEU A 31 18.33 21.17 -13.73
C LEU A 31 18.39 22.32 -14.73
N LEU A 32 17.53 23.32 -14.54
CA LEU A 32 17.48 24.51 -15.39
C LEU A 32 18.77 25.33 -15.33
N PHE A 33 19.48 25.31 -14.20
CA PHE A 33 20.76 26.01 -14.03
C PHE A 33 21.99 25.18 -14.43
N ALA A 34 21.88 23.85 -14.46
CA ALA A 34 23.02 22.96 -14.68
C ALA A 34 23.45 22.83 -16.15
N GLY A 35 22.60 23.20 -17.12
CA GLY A 35 22.90 23.13 -18.56
C GLY A 35 22.52 21.78 -19.20
N PRO A 36 22.46 21.68 -20.55
CA PRO A 36 21.73 20.64 -21.26
C PRO A 36 22.20 19.20 -21.01
N LEU A 37 23.51 19.00 -20.80
CA LEU A 37 24.07 17.68 -20.51
C LEU A 37 23.70 17.19 -19.11
N TYR A 38 23.65 18.10 -18.14
CA TYR A 38 23.23 17.80 -16.77
C TYR A 38 21.72 17.59 -16.68
N ALA A 39 20.95 18.28 -17.52
CA ALA A 39 19.53 18.00 -17.74
C ALA A 39 19.28 16.53 -18.07
N VAL A 40 19.94 16.04 -19.12
CA VAL A 40 19.82 14.63 -19.55
C VAL A 40 20.30 13.66 -18.47
N ALA A 41 21.44 13.95 -17.82
CA ALA A 41 22.01 13.07 -16.81
C ALA A 41 21.08 12.91 -15.58
N ILE A 42 20.49 13.99 -15.09
CA ILE A 42 19.62 13.94 -13.91
C ILE A 42 18.25 13.35 -14.26
N THR A 43 17.70 13.62 -15.45
CA THR A 43 16.49 12.93 -15.91
C THR A 43 16.72 11.42 -16.01
N ALA A 44 17.87 10.99 -16.55
CA ALA A 44 18.23 9.58 -16.58
C ALA A 44 18.35 8.98 -15.17
N LEU A 45 18.96 9.70 -14.22
CA LEU A 45 19.04 9.27 -12.82
C LEU A 45 17.67 9.17 -12.15
N LEU A 46 16.74 10.09 -12.43
CA LEU A 46 15.37 10.01 -11.92
C LEU A 46 14.63 8.79 -12.47
N VAL A 47 14.72 8.53 -13.77
CA VAL A 47 14.11 7.35 -14.38
C VAL A 47 14.67 6.08 -13.75
N VAL A 48 16.00 5.98 -13.60
CA VAL A 48 16.65 4.85 -12.92
C VAL A 48 16.20 4.73 -11.46
N SER A 49 16.09 5.85 -10.74
CA SER A 49 15.63 5.85 -9.34
C SER A 49 14.20 5.35 -9.21
N VAL A 50 13.29 5.77 -10.11
CA VAL A 50 11.89 5.30 -10.12
C VAL A 50 11.83 3.81 -10.43
N PHE A 51 12.56 3.36 -11.46
CA PHE A 51 12.64 1.94 -11.79
C PHE A 51 13.26 1.10 -10.68
N LEU A 52 14.28 1.63 -9.99
CA LEU A 52 14.95 0.95 -8.88
C LEU A 52 14.02 0.84 -7.67
N VAL A 53 13.28 1.90 -7.33
CA VAL A 53 12.27 1.86 -6.27
C VAL A 53 11.15 0.89 -6.65
N TRP A 54 10.63 0.94 -7.87
CA TRP A 54 9.61 -0.01 -8.34
C TRP A 54 10.10 -1.45 -8.25
N TYR A 55 11.31 -1.73 -8.75
CA TYR A 55 11.92 -3.06 -8.69
C TYR A 55 12.23 -3.53 -7.26
N LEU A 56 12.68 -2.63 -6.37
CA LEU A 56 12.88 -2.96 -4.96
C LEU A 56 11.54 -3.17 -4.26
N THR A 57 10.51 -2.38 -4.51
CA THR A 57 9.17 -2.59 -3.93
C THR A 57 8.54 -3.89 -4.43
N GLU A 58 8.72 -4.27 -5.69
CA GLU A 58 8.28 -5.58 -6.21
C GLU A 58 9.02 -6.75 -5.51
N ARG A 59 10.29 -6.54 -5.14
CA ARG A 59 11.13 -7.54 -4.45
C ARG A 59 10.95 -7.57 -2.93
N VAL A 60 10.74 -6.41 -2.32
CA VAL A 60 10.64 -6.16 -0.87
C VAL A 60 9.18 -6.18 -0.41
N GLY A 61 8.21 -6.00 -1.31
CA GLY A 61 6.80 -6.32 -1.08
C GLY A 61 6.55 -7.82 -0.85
N GLY A 62 7.59 -8.65 -0.96
CA GLY A 62 7.61 -10.03 -0.46
C GLY A 62 8.41 -10.25 0.83
N ALA A 63 8.93 -9.19 1.49
CA ALA A 63 9.88 -9.30 2.60
C ALA A 63 9.42 -8.61 3.91
N ASP A 64 8.25 -7.99 3.95
CA ASP A 64 7.63 -7.48 5.18
C ASP A 64 6.33 -8.24 5.49
N GLU A 65 6.45 -9.56 5.70
CA GLU A 65 5.66 -10.37 6.64
C GLU A 65 6.09 -11.84 6.49
N PRO A 66 6.32 -12.61 7.56
CA PRO A 66 6.27 -14.07 7.48
C PRO A 66 4.79 -14.52 7.42
N ALA A 67 4.01 -13.91 6.54
CA ALA A 67 2.71 -14.41 6.13
C ALA A 67 3.01 -15.37 4.98
N ARG A 68 2.77 -16.64 5.24
CA ARG A 68 2.77 -17.76 4.29
C ARG A 68 2.43 -17.24 2.89
N GLU A 69 3.26 -17.60 1.92
CA GLU A 69 3.01 -17.49 0.48
C GLU A 69 1.80 -18.37 0.11
N SER A 70 0.64 -18.09 0.70
CA SER A 70 -0.66 -18.48 0.20
C SER A 70 -1.09 -17.34 -0.68
N VAL A 71 -1.05 -17.57 -1.99
CA VAL A 71 -1.78 -16.75 -2.96
C VAL A 71 -3.12 -16.38 -2.33
N ASP A 72 -3.41 -15.08 -2.27
CA ASP A 72 -4.65 -14.58 -1.69
C ASP A 72 -5.84 -15.38 -2.29
N PRO A 73 -6.66 -16.04 -1.45
CA PRO A 73 -7.75 -16.91 -1.92
C PRO A 73 -8.68 -16.23 -2.92
N VAL A 74 -8.84 -14.91 -2.81
CA VAL A 74 -9.64 -14.11 -3.75
C VAL A 74 -8.96 -14.02 -5.12
N THR A 75 -7.64 -13.78 -5.14
CA THR A 75 -6.83 -13.75 -6.36
C THR A 75 -6.87 -15.07 -7.12
N GLU A 76 -6.86 -16.21 -6.42
CA GLU A 76 -7.05 -17.53 -7.05
C GLU A 76 -8.47 -17.72 -7.60
N LEU A 77 -9.48 -17.25 -6.88
CA LEU A 77 -10.88 -17.33 -7.31
C LEU A 77 -11.13 -16.51 -8.59
N GLN A 78 -10.56 -15.30 -8.67
CA GLN A 78 -10.62 -14.43 -9.85
C GLN A 78 -9.96 -15.06 -11.08
N ARG A 79 -8.80 -15.70 -10.90
CA ARG A 79 -8.08 -16.40 -11.99
C ARG A 79 -8.97 -17.48 -12.62
N ARG A 80 -9.70 -18.24 -11.81
CA ARG A 80 -10.57 -19.33 -12.26
C ARG A 80 -11.85 -18.83 -12.94
N TYR A 81 -12.42 -17.71 -12.46
CA TYR A 81 -13.51 -17.03 -13.14
C TYR A 81 -13.07 -16.51 -14.52
N ALA A 82 -11.91 -15.86 -14.61
CA ALA A 82 -11.34 -15.37 -15.87
C ALA A 82 -11.00 -16.50 -16.86
N ALA A 83 -10.61 -17.68 -16.35
CA ALA A 83 -10.40 -18.88 -17.14
C ALA A 83 -11.71 -19.56 -17.61
N GLY A 84 -12.88 -19.07 -17.15
CA GLY A 84 -14.19 -19.66 -17.44
C GLY A 84 -14.46 -20.98 -16.70
N GLU A 85 -13.64 -21.34 -15.70
CA GLU A 85 -13.82 -22.54 -14.87
C GLU A 85 -14.88 -22.35 -13.77
N LEU A 86 -15.32 -21.11 -13.57
CA LEU A 86 -16.32 -20.74 -12.57
C LEU A 86 -17.40 -19.88 -13.23
N SER A 87 -18.66 -20.21 -12.96
CA SER A 87 -19.75 -19.30 -13.30
C SER A 87 -19.78 -18.08 -12.37
N GLU A 88 -20.41 -17.00 -12.82
CA GLU A 88 -20.54 -15.76 -12.04
C GLU A 88 -21.24 -15.99 -10.69
N ALA A 89 -22.33 -16.78 -10.67
CA ALA A 89 -23.04 -17.12 -9.44
C ALA A 89 -22.16 -17.91 -8.44
N GLU A 90 -21.31 -18.81 -8.95
CA GLU A 90 -20.36 -19.56 -8.11
C GLU A 90 -19.21 -18.67 -7.61
N PHE A 91 -18.82 -17.66 -8.37
CA PHE A 91 -17.81 -16.68 -7.98
C PHE A 91 -18.34 -15.83 -6.84
N GLU A 92 -19.51 -15.22 -7.01
CA GLU A 92 -20.13 -14.36 -5.99
C GLU A 92 -20.34 -15.11 -4.67
N THR A 93 -20.90 -16.33 -4.72
CA THR A 93 -21.13 -17.15 -3.51
C THR A 93 -19.83 -17.46 -2.76
N LYS A 94 -18.75 -17.76 -3.50
CA LYS A 94 -17.46 -18.09 -2.90
C LYS A 94 -16.74 -16.84 -2.40
N LEU A 95 -16.87 -15.72 -3.11
CA LEU A 95 -16.31 -14.43 -2.71
C LEU A 95 -16.95 -13.94 -1.42
N GLU A 96 -18.29 -13.95 -1.33
CA GLU A 96 -19.03 -13.57 -0.12
C GLU A 96 -18.55 -14.40 1.08
N ARG A 97 -18.45 -15.73 0.91
CA ARG A 97 -17.95 -16.62 1.97
C ARG A 97 -16.52 -16.30 2.43
N LEU A 98 -15.65 -15.87 1.52
CA LEU A 98 -14.27 -15.50 1.87
C LEU A 98 -14.24 -14.19 2.68
N LEU A 99 -14.98 -13.17 2.25
CA LEU A 99 -15.09 -11.90 2.99
C LEU A 99 -15.66 -12.12 4.40
N ASP A 100 -16.70 -12.93 4.48
CA ASP A 100 -17.34 -13.31 5.74
C ASP A 100 -16.39 -14.04 6.71
N ALA A 101 -15.48 -14.85 6.19
CA ALA A 101 -14.50 -15.57 6.99
C ALA A 101 -13.39 -14.64 7.49
N ASP A 102 -12.93 -13.73 6.63
CA ASP A 102 -11.88 -12.75 6.93
C ASP A 102 -12.34 -11.75 8.01
N GLU A 103 -13.56 -11.22 7.88
CA GLU A 103 -14.13 -10.29 8.87
C GLU A 103 -14.28 -10.95 10.26
N ARG A 104 -14.65 -12.24 10.31
CA ARG A 104 -14.70 -13.00 11.56
C ARG A 104 -13.32 -13.24 12.15
N ALA A 105 -12.33 -13.55 11.31
CA ALA A 105 -10.94 -13.73 11.74
C ALA A 105 -10.34 -12.43 12.27
N GLU A 106 -10.63 -11.29 11.63
CA GLU A 106 -10.17 -9.98 12.08
C GLU A 106 -10.77 -9.62 13.44
N ARG A 107 -12.09 -9.81 13.63
CA ARG A 107 -12.73 -9.61 14.95
C ARG A 107 -12.11 -10.47 16.05
N ALA A 108 -11.85 -11.75 15.78
CA ALA A 108 -11.23 -12.65 16.76
C ALA A 108 -9.78 -12.26 17.11
N ASN A 109 -9.03 -11.73 16.14
CA ASN A 109 -7.68 -11.21 16.38
C ASN A 109 -7.70 -9.93 17.24
N LEU A 110 -8.68 -9.04 17.02
CA LEU A 110 -8.85 -7.83 17.83
C LEU A 110 -9.19 -8.17 19.29
N GLU A 111 -10.09 -9.13 19.52
CA GLU A 111 -10.43 -9.61 20.87
C GLU A 111 -9.22 -10.22 21.58
N THR A 112 -8.42 -11.02 20.86
CA THR A 112 -7.19 -11.62 21.41
C THR A 112 -6.16 -10.56 21.80
N ARG A 113 -6.02 -9.49 21.00
CA ARG A 113 -5.13 -8.37 21.29
C ARG A 113 -5.62 -7.58 22.52
N GLU A 114 -6.93 -7.31 22.62
CA GLU A 114 -7.52 -6.60 23.75
C GLU A 114 -7.30 -7.35 25.07
N LEU A 115 -7.55 -8.66 25.10
CA LEU A 115 -7.30 -9.53 26.26
C LEU A 115 -5.81 -9.55 26.67
N SER A 116 -4.89 -9.46 25.71
CA SER A 116 -3.45 -9.42 26.00
C SER A 116 -3.01 -8.08 26.63
N LEU A 117 -3.63 -6.96 26.25
CA LEU A 117 -3.34 -5.63 26.78
C LEU A 117 -3.89 -5.44 28.21
N GLU A 118 -5.03 -6.05 28.53
CA GLU A 118 -5.61 -6.05 29.88
C GLU A 118 -4.71 -6.80 30.88
N ARG A 119 -4.15 -7.95 30.45
CA ARG A 119 -3.29 -8.81 31.28
C ARG A 119 -1.98 -8.13 31.69
N ASP A 120 -1.39 -7.33 30.81
CA ASP A 120 -0.12 -6.65 31.09
C ASP A 120 -0.29 -5.39 31.97
N ARG A 121 -1.54 -4.98 32.27
CA ARG A 121 -1.86 -3.83 33.12
C ARG A 121 -2.17 -4.19 34.58
N SER A 122 -2.32 -5.48 34.90
CA SER A 122 -2.53 -6.00 36.27
C SER A 122 -1.24 -6.39 36.96
#